data_AF-A0AAD9R231-F1
#
_entry.id   AF-A0AAD9R231-F1
#
_cell.length_a   1.000
_cell.length_b   1.000
_cell.length_c   1.000
_cell.angle_alpha   90.00
_cell.angle_beta   90.00
_cell.angle_gamma   90.00
#
_symmetry.space_group_name_H-M   'P 1'
#
loop_
_entity.id
_entity.type
_entity.pdbx_description
1 polymer ?
#
loop_
_entity_poly.entity_id
_entity_poly.type
_entity_poly.pdbx_seq_one_letter_code
_entity_poly.pdbx_strand_id
1 'polypeptide(L)'
;MEIRSITISFAARKAKEFRKQESDLQKRLGVIDKSISNSCDNQNIEDKLKEFDKLKNEFNRLYEIKGKGAIFRSKARCVEYGEKPTKYFFNMEKKSYNKKVISELKRSDGKTVVNEQEIMTAFKPFMRICTAQILITVTMVLITKSLGIPHLIYSKSMLVTPSEVVSSVTTSLFDFIWCKKPDKIKRQVMY
;
A
#
# COMPACT_ATOMS: atom_id res chain seq x y z
N MET A 1 12.32 18.34 3.19
CA MET A 1 10.99 18.29 2.51
C MET A 1 11.09 18.35 0.98
N GLU A 2 12.20 18.81 0.40
CA GLU A 2 12.35 18.96 -1.06
C GLU A 2 12.45 17.64 -1.84
N ILE A 3 13.20 16.65 -1.31
CA ILE A 3 13.36 15.33 -1.96
C ILE A 3 11.99 14.69 -2.22
N ARG A 4 11.09 14.72 -1.23
CA ARG A 4 9.73 14.16 -1.36
C ARG A 4 8.93 14.87 -2.45
N SER A 5 9.02 16.20 -2.54
CA SER A 5 8.33 16.98 -3.58
C SER A 5 8.82 16.58 -4.98
N ILE A 6 10.13 16.48 -5.16
CA ILE A 6 10.77 16.09 -6.42
C ILE A 6 10.40 14.64 -6.80
N THR A 7 10.41 13.71 -5.84
CA THR A 7 10.03 12.31 -6.11
C THR A 7 8.55 12.21 -6.51
N ILE A 8 7.65 12.97 -5.87
CA ILE A 8 6.22 12.98 -6.21
C ILE A 8 6.01 13.52 -7.63
N SER A 9 6.63 14.65 -7.98
CA SER A 9 6.48 15.24 -9.32
C SER A 9 7.05 14.33 -10.41
N PHE A 10 8.21 13.70 -10.17
CA PHE A 10 8.79 12.70 -11.05
C PHE A 10 7.86 11.49 -11.24
N ALA A 11 7.35 10.90 -10.16
CA ALA A 11 6.46 9.75 -10.21
C ALA A 11 5.14 10.09 -10.93
N ALA A 12 4.57 11.28 -10.68
CA ALA A 12 3.36 11.75 -11.35
C ALA A 12 3.57 11.91 -12.86
N ARG A 13 4.69 12.51 -13.27
CA ARG A 13 5.09 12.64 -14.68
C ARG A 13 5.25 11.27 -15.34
N LYS A 14 6.01 10.37 -14.71
CA LYS A 14 6.20 8.99 -15.18
C LYS A 14 4.87 8.25 -15.34
N ALA A 15 3.93 8.41 -14.40
CA ALA A 15 2.61 7.81 -14.49
C ALA A 15 1.72 8.43 -15.60
N LYS A 16 1.95 9.70 -15.96
CA LYS A 16 1.27 10.38 -17.07
C LYS A 16 1.81 9.88 -18.42
N GLU A 17 3.12 9.78 -18.55
CA GLU A 17 3.80 9.23 -19.74
C GLU A 17 3.36 7.79 -20.00
N PHE A 18 3.31 6.96 -18.96
CA PHE A 18 2.84 5.58 -19.06
C PHE A 18 1.39 5.49 -19.57
N ARG A 19 0.48 6.33 -19.06
CA ARG A 19 -0.92 6.39 -19.54
C ARG A 19 -1.02 6.88 -20.99
N LYS A 20 -0.15 7.81 -21.39
CA LYS A 20 -0.07 8.27 -22.78
C LYS A 20 0.36 7.14 -23.70
N GLN A 21 1.42 6.40 -23.34
CA GLN A 21 1.88 5.23 -24.08
C GLN A 21 0.80 4.14 -24.20
N GLU A 22 0.10 3.83 -23.09
CA GLU A 22 -1.02 2.88 -23.10
C GLU A 22 -2.12 3.30 -24.09
N SER A 23 -2.50 4.59 -24.09
CA SER A 23 -3.52 5.13 -25.01
C SER A 23 -3.05 5.14 -26.46
N ASP A 24 -1.80 5.51 -26.72
CA ASP A 24 -1.24 5.58 -28.08
C ASP A 24 -1.12 4.19 -28.71
N LEU A 25 -0.67 3.18 -27.95
CA LEU A 25 -0.64 1.79 -28.40
C LEU A 25 -2.05 1.25 -28.70
N GLN A 26 -3.03 1.55 -27.86
CA GLN A 26 -4.42 1.15 -28.09
C GLN A 26 -5.00 1.79 -29.36
N LYS A 27 -4.67 3.06 -29.64
CA LYS A 27 -5.06 3.73 -30.89
C LYS A 27 -4.40 3.08 -32.11
N ARG A 28 -3.09 2.81 -32.05
CA ARG A 28 -2.34 2.17 -33.14
C ARG A 28 -2.87 0.77 -33.46
N LEU A 29 -3.10 -0.05 -32.43
CA LEU A 29 -3.74 -1.36 -32.59
C LEU A 29 -5.10 -1.24 -33.28
N GLY A 30 -5.94 -0.28 -32.85
CA GLY A 30 -7.24 -0.04 -33.46
C GLY A 30 -7.19 0.46 -34.92
N VAL A 31 -6.13 1.16 -35.32
CA VAL A 31 -5.93 1.58 -36.72
C VAL A 31 -5.52 0.39 -37.59
N ILE A 32 -4.63 -0.47 -37.09
CA ILE A 32 -4.19 -1.67 -37.80
C ILE A 32 -5.35 -2.66 -37.92
N ASP A 33 -6.11 -2.90 -36.86
CA ASP A 33 -7.30 -3.78 -36.89
C ASP A 33 -8.31 -3.32 -37.96
N LYS A 34 -8.60 -2.01 -38.02
CA LYS A 34 -9.48 -1.42 -39.06
C LYS A 34 -8.88 -1.52 -40.45
N SER A 35 -7.57 -1.41 -40.55
CA SER A 35 -6.86 -1.53 -41.83
C SER A 35 -6.91 -2.97 -42.35
N ILE A 36 -6.81 -3.96 -41.46
CA ILE A 36 -6.97 -5.39 -41.77
C ILE A 36 -8.41 -5.70 -42.17
N SER A 37 -9.41 -5.16 -41.44
CA SER A 37 -10.83 -5.42 -41.75
C SER A 37 -11.30 -4.82 -43.07
N ASN A 38 -10.65 -3.77 -43.56
CA ASN A 38 -11.07 -3.02 -44.74
C ASN A 38 -10.24 -3.33 -46.01
N SER A 39 -9.14 -4.08 -45.91
CA SER A 39 -8.23 -4.31 -47.03
C SER A 39 -8.59 -5.55 -47.87
N CYS A 40 -8.75 -5.35 -49.18
CA CYS A 40 -8.87 -6.40 -50.21
C CYS A 40 -7.50 -6.79 -50.84
N ASP A 41 -6.43 -6.06 -50.51
CA ASP A 41 -5.10 -6.22 -51.14
C ASP A 41 -4.15 -7.12 -50.35
N ASN A 42 -3.82 -8.27 -50.94
CA ASN A 42 -3.01 -9.34 -50.37
C ASN A 42 -1.49 -9.07 -50.27
N GLN A 43 -0.98 -7.94 -50.78
CA GLN A 43 0.47 -7.74 -50.92
C GLN A 43 1.19 -7.13 -49.69
N ASN A 44 0.46 -6.68 -48.66
CA ASN A 44 1.08 -5.99 -47.51
C ASN A 44 0.49 -6.41 -46.16
N ILE A 45 -0.16 -7.59 -46.11
CA ILE A 45 -0.84 -8.11 -44.92
C ILE A 45 0.18 -8.66 -43.92
N GLU A 46 1.19 -9.38 -44.39
CA GLU A 46 2.14 -10.05 -43.50
C GLU A 46 3.01 -9.06 -42.70
N ASP A 47 3.46 -7.97 -43.31
CA ASP A 47 4.23 -6.94 -42.61
C ASP A 47 3.38 -6.19 -41.57
N LYS A 48 2.10 -5.95 -41.88
CA LYS A 48 1.14 -5.38 -40.92
C LYS A 48 0.87 -6.33 -39.76
N LEU A 49 0.80 -7.65 -40.01
CA LEU A 49 0.67 -8.66 -38.94
C LEU A 49 1.92 -8.69 -38.04
N LYS A 50 3.12 -8.64 -38.62
CA LYS A 50 4.37 -8.54 -37.85
C LYS A 50 4.44 -7.27 -37.00
N GLU A 51 3.98 -6.14 -37.53
CA GLU A 51 3.89 -4.88 -36.77
C GLU A 51 2.85 -4.99 -35.64
N PHE A 52 1.70 -5.60 -35.93
CA PHE A 52 0.64 -5.84 -34.95
C PHE A 52 1.14 -6.68 -33.77
N ASP A 53 1.84 -7.79 -34.04
CA ASP A 53 2.40 -8.67 -33.01
C ASP A 53 3.42 -7.94 -32.13
N LYS A 54 4.28 -7.10 -32.73
CA LYS A 54 5.23 -6.26 -31.98
C LYS A 54 4.51 -5.30 -31.04
N LEU A 55 3.51 -4.58 -31.53
CA LEU A 55 2.71 -3.64 -30.72
C LEU A 55 1.92 -4.36 -29.63
N LYS A 56 1.40 -5.56 -29.93
CA LYS A 56 0.68 -6.40 -28.96
C LYS A 56 1.60 -6.86 -27.83
N ASN A 57 2.82 -7.27 -28.17
CA ASN A 57 3.82 -7.67 -27.19
C ASN A 57 4.25 -6.49 -26.30
N GLU A 58 4.44 -5.31 -26.87
CA GLU A 58 4.72 -4.09 -26.09
C GLU A 58 3.56 -3.74 -25.14
N PHE A 59 2.32 -3.80 -25.63
CA PHE A 59 1.13 -3.56 -24.83
C PHE A 59 1.02 -4.57 -23.67
N ASN A 60 1.26 -5.86 -23.93
CA ASN A 60 1.26 -6.90 -22.91
C ASN A 60 2.32 -6.63 -21.83
N ARG A 61 3.52 -6.19 -22.24
CA ARG A 61 4.59 -5.82 -21.30
C ARG A 61 4.18 -4.67 -20.37
N LEU A 62 3.53 -3.63 -20.89
CA LEU A 62 2.99 -2.55 -20.05
C LEU A 62 1.93 -3.07 -19.09
N TYR A 63 1.04 -3.93 -19.58
CA TYR A 63 -0.02 -4.51 -18.78
C TYR A 63 0.52 -5.37 -17.62
N GLU A 64 1.60 -6.13 -17.84
CA GLU A 64 2.29 -6.89 -16.78
C GLU A 64 2.89 -5.98 -15.71
N ILE A 65 3.56 -4.89 -16.10
CA ILE A 65 4.13 -3.91 -15.14
C ILE A 65 3.01 -3.31 -14.28
N LYS A 66 1.90 -2.91 -14.91
CA LYS A 66 0.71 -2.37 -14.24
C LYS A 66 0.09 -3.40 -13.28
N GLY A 67 0.03 -4.65 -13.73
CA GLY A 67 -0.44 -5.80 -12.98
C GLY A 67 0.34 -6.05 -11.70
N LYS A 68 1.68 -6.10 -11.80
CA LYS A 68 2.57 -6.26 -10.63
C LYS A 68 2.33 -5.17 -9.58
N GLY A 69 2.13 -3.93 -10.01
CA GLY A 69 1.80 -2.82 -9.10
C GLY A 69 0.46 -3.00 -8.40
N ALA A 70 -0.57 -3.45 -9.10
CA ALA A 70 -1.89 -3.69 -8.52
C ALA A 70 -1.91 -4.89 -7.54
N ILE A 71 -1.16 -5.96 -7.83
CA ILE A 71 -0.94 -7.08 -6.92
C ILE A 71 -0.28 -6.62 -5.63
N PHE A 72 0.79 -5.82 -5.75
CA PHE A 72 1.49 -5.28 -4.59
C PHE A 72 0.57 -4.43 -3.70
N ARG A 73 -0.28 -3.58 -4.30
CA ARG A 73 -1.20 -2.71 -3.55
C ARG A 73 -2.40 -3.44 -2.96
N SER A 74 -2.92 -4.46 -3.65
CA SER A 74 -4.08 -5.22 -3.17
C SER A 74 -3.73 -6.16 -2.01
N LYS A 75 -2.44 -6.50 -1.84
CA LYS A 75 -1.96 -7.55 -0.92
C LYS A 75 -2.66 -8.89 -1.16
N ALA A 76 -3.22 -9.11 -2.35
CA ALA A 76 -3.91 -10.34 -2.67
C ALA A 76 -2.90 -11.46 -2.88
N ARG A 77 -3.20 -12.65 -2.34
CA ARG A 77 -2.45 -13.89 -2.56
C ARG A 77 -2.70 -14.45 -3.98
N CYS A 78 -2.76 -13.59 -5.01
CA CYS A 78 -2.86 -14.01 -6.41
C CYS A 78 -1.52 -14.53 -6.96
N VAL A 79 -0.46 -14.53 -6.14
CA VAL A 79 0.92 -14.81 -6.55
C VAL A 79 1.21 -16.32 -6.65
N GLU A 80 0.39 -17.18 -6.05
CA GLU A 80 0.70 -18.62 -5.95
C GLU A 80 0.45 -19.43 -7.23
N TYR A 81 -0.32 -18.91 -8.21
CA TYR A 81 -0.70 -19.66 -9.42
C TYR A 81 -0.28 -19.03 -10.76
N GLY A 82 0.53 -17.96 -10.75
CA GLY A 82 1.00 -17.33 -11.99
C GLY A 82 -0.09 -16.67 -12.85
N GLU A 83 -1.27 -16.42 -12.28
CA GLU A 83 -2.40 -15.84 -12.99
C GLU A 83 -2.11 -14.39 -13.42
N LYS A 84 -2.40 -14.07 -14.69
CA LYS A 84 -2.29 -12.69 -15.18
C LYS A 84 -3.43 -11.84 -14.61
N PRO A 85 -3.15 -10.61 -14.14
CA PRO A 85 -4.18 -9.76 -13.54
C PRO A 85 -5.30 -9.43 -14.54
N THR A 86 -6.50 -9.92 -14.26
CA THR A 86 -7.67 -9.77 -15.13
C THR A 86 -8.37 -8.43 -14.93
N LYS A 87 -9.26 -8.06 -15.87
CA LYS A 87 -10.17 -6.91 -15.71
C LYS A 87 -10.94 -6.97 -14.38
N TYR A 88 -11.34 -8.17 -13.95
CA TYR A 88 -12.00 -8.40 -12.67
C TYR A 88 -11.10 -8.00 -11.50
N PHE A 89 -9.82 -8.42 -11.50
CA PHE A 89 -8.86 -8.09 -10.46
C PHE A 89 -8.65 -6.57 -10.32
N PHE A 90 -8.46 -5.85 -11.43
CA PHE A 90 -8.35 -4.38 -11.39
C PHE A 90 -9.62 -3.70 -10.88
N ASN A 91 -10.80 -4.23 -11.24
CA ASN A 91 -12.06 -3.74 -10.70
C ASN A 91 -12.19 -4.01 -9.19
N MET A 92 -11.72 -5.15 -8.71
CA MET A 92 -11.67 -5.48 -7.29
C MET A 92 -10.76 -4.52 -6.52
N GLU A 93 -9.55 -4.26 -7.02
CA GLU A 93 -8.62 -3.28 -6.43
C GLU A 93 -9.29 -1.90 -6.33
N LYS A 94 -9.92 -1.44 -7.42
CA LYS A 94 -10.63 -0.14 -7.47
C LYS A 94 -11.77 -0.07 -6.47
N LYS A 95 -12.59 -1.11 -6.37
CA LYS A 95 -13.69 -1.19 -5.38
C LYS A 95 -13.15 -1.15 -3.95
N SER A 96 -12.07 -1.88 -3.67
CA SER A 96 -11.41 -1.90 -2.36
C SER A 96 -10.85 -0.53 -1.97
N TYR A 97 -10.23 0.18 -2.92
CA TYR A 97 -9.77 1.55 -2.71
C TYR A 97 -10.93 2.47 -2.33
N ASN A 98 -12.02 2.46 -3.10
CA ASN A 98 -13.20 3.28 -2.82
C ASN A 98 -13.83 2.97 -1.44
N LYS A 99 -13.83 1.69 -1.03
CA LYS A 99 -14.33 1.28 0.30
C LYS A 99 -13.48 1.81 1.46
N LYS A 100 -12.19 2.12 1.23
CA LYS A 100 -11.30 2.70 2.25
C LYS A 100 -11.44 4.21 2.39
N VAL A 101 -12.10 4.87 1.43
CA VAL A 101 -12.36 6.31 1.48
C VAL A 101 -13.55 6.54 2.42
N ILE A 102 -13.38 7.46 3.37
CA ILE A 102 -14.46 7.87 4.28
C ILE A 102 -15.38 8.81 3.49
N SER A 103 -16.54 8.31 3.08
CA SER A 103 -17.53 9.09 2.31
C SER A 103 -18.47 9.90 3.19
N GLU A 104 -18.68 9.48 4.43
CA GLU A 104 -19.64 10.09 5.35
C GLU A 104 -19.12 10.01 6.78
N LEU A 105 -19.34 11.07 7.57
CA LEU A 105 -18.97 11.12 8.99
C LEU A 105 -20.17 11.53 9.84
N LYS A 106 -20.55 10.69 10.80
CA LYS A 106 -21.55 11.03 11.82
C LYS A 106 -20.86 11.71 13.00
N ARG A 107 -21.28 12.93 13.33
CA ARG A 107 -20.81 13.66 14.52
C ARG A 107 -21.59 13.23 15.77
N SER A 108 -21.05 13.55 16.94
CA SER A 108 -21.71 13.39 18.25
C SER A 108 -23.12 13.99 18.28
N ASP A 109 -23.34 15.04 17.51
CA ASP A 109 -24.59 15.82 17.50
C ASP A 109 -25.65 15.21 16.55
N GLY A 110 -25.44 13.97 16.06
CA GLY A 110 -26.35 13.26 15.16
C GLY A 110 -26.31 13.72 13.69
N LYS A 111 -25.62 14.83 13.38
CA LYS A 111 -25.48 15.36 12.01
C LYS A 111 -24.51 14.50 11.19
N THR A 112 -24.91 14.19 9.95
CA THR A 112 -24.08 13.47 8.97
C THR A 112 -23.44 14.47 8.02
N VAL A 113 -22.11 14.44 7.95
CA VAL A 113 -21.32 15.30 7.06
C VAL A 113 -20.89 14.45 5.86
N VAL A 114 -21.29 14.88 4.66
CA VAL A 114 -20.96 14.23 3.37
C VAL A 114 -19.90 15.03 2.59
N ASN A 115 -19.76 16.33 2.90
CA ASN A 115 -18.82 17.21 2.20
C ASN A 115 -17.35 16.81 2.50
N GLU A 116 -16.58 16.53 1.44
CA GLU A 116 -15.18 16.08 1.54
C GLU A 116 -14.30 17.05 2.34
N GLN A 117 -14.46 18.36 2.14
CA GLN A 117 -13.64 19.35 2.85
C GLN A 117 -13.95 19.42 4.34
N GLU A 118 -15.22 19.24 4.70
CA GLU A 118 -15.67 19.21 6.09
C GLU A 118 -15.24 17.92 6.78
N ILE A 119 -15.32 16.77 6.09
CA ILE A 119 -14.80 15.48 6.57
C ILE A 119 -13.30 15.61 6.86
N MET A 120 -12.53 16.16 5.91
CA MET A 120 -11.09 16.35 6.08
C MET A 120 -10.75 17.27 7.24
N THR A 121 -11.52 18.35 7.43
CA THR A 121 -11.33 19.30 8.53
C THR A 121 -11.65 18.67 9.88
N ALA A 122 -12.75 17.92 9.98
CA ALA A 122 -13.15 17.20 11.19
C ALA A 122 -12.16 16.07 11.55
N PHE A 123 -11.48 15.48 10.57
CA PHE A 123 -10.58 14.36 10.76
C PHE A 123 -9.13 14.75 11.14
N LYS A 124 -8.68 15.96 10.76
CA LYS A 124 -7.34 16.49 11.10
C LYS A 124 -6.94 16.34 12.58
N PRO A 125 -7.79 16.68 13.57
CA PRO A 125 -7.45 16.56 14.99
C PRO A 125 -7.21 15.10 15.40
N PHE A 126 -8.08 14.19 14.94
CA PHE A 126 -7.95 12.76 15.21
C PHE A 126 -6.64 12.21 14.65
N MET A 127 -6.29 12.55 13.41
CA MET A 127 -5.03 12.13 12.80
C MET A 127 -3.79 12.64 13.53
N ARG A 128 -3.80 13.89 14.03
CA ARG A 128 -2.71 14.43 14.85
C ARG A 128 -2.52 13.65 16.15
N ILE A 129 -3.61 13.27 16.80
CA ILE A 129 -3.57 12.47 18.04
C ILE A 129 -3.03 11.07 17.75
N CYS A 130 -3.53 10.41 16.70
CA CYS A 130 -3.09 9.06 16.33
C CYS A 130 -1.61 9.02 15.94
N THR A 131 -1.14 9.98 15.15
CA THR A 131 0.27 10.06 14.72
C THR A 131 1.22 10.29 15.89
N ALA A 132 0.86 11.19 16.82
CA ALA A 132 1.63 11.39 18.05
C ALA A 132 1.68 10.11 18.89
N GLN A 133 0.54 9.44 19.10
CA GLN A 133 0.49 8.22 19.90
C GLN A 133 1.26 7.05 19.28
N ILE A 134 1.18 6.88 17.96
CA ILE A 134 1.93 5.84 17.24
C ILE A 134 3.42 6.10 17.32
N LEU A 135 3.86 7.35 17.08
CA LEU A 135 5.27 7.73 17.14
C LEU A 135 5.85 7.47 18.53
N ILE A 136 5.15 7.88 19.59
CA ILE A 136 5.58 7.64 20.98
C ILE A 136 5.75 6.14 21.23
N THR A 137 4.76 5.32 20.90
CA THR A 137 4.86 3.86 21.07
C THR A 137 6.06 3.27 20.33
N VAL A 138 6.27 3.64 19.06
CA VAL A 138 7.38 3.11 18.25
C VAL A 138 8.72 3.51 18.86
N THR A 139 8.86 4.76 19.30
CA THR A 139 10.07 5.24 19.99
C THR A 139 10.30 4.49 21.30
N MET A 140 9.26 4.28 22.12
CA MET A 140 9.39 3.52 23.38
C MET A 140 9.81 2.07 23.13
N VAL A 141 9.25 1.39 22.11
CA VAL A 141 9.66 0.04 21.74
C VAL A 141 11.12 0.00 21.26
N LEU A 142 11.56 0.99 20.49
CA LEU A 142 12.94 1.08 20.02
C LEU A 142 13.93 1.26 21.18
N ILE A 143 13.63 2.14 22.13
CA ILE A 143 14.44 2.36 23.34
C ILE A 143 14.50 1.07 24.16
N THR A 144 13.37 0.41 24.36
CA THR A 144 13.31 -0.87 25.08
C THR A 144 14.17 -1.94 24.41
N LYS A 145 14.14 -2.06 23.08
CA LYS A 145 14.94 -3.05 22.34
C LYS A 145 16.44 -2.75 22.32
N SER A 146 16.80 -1.47 22.21
CA SER A 146 18.20 -1.04 22.05
C SER A 146 18.94 -0.87 23.37
N LEU A 147 18.24 -0.48 24.45
CA LEU A 147 18.85 -0.17 25.74
C LEU A 147 18.33 -1.07 26.86
N GLY A 148 17.02 -1.24 26.96
CA GLY A 148 16.39 -1.97 28.08
C GLY A 148 16.69 -3.47 28.10
N ILE A 149 16.38 -4.17 27.00
CA ILE A 149 16.56 -5.63 26.90
C ILE A 149 18.04 -6.03 27.05
N PRO A 150 19.01 -5.38 26.38
CA PRO A 150 20.43 -5.74 26.54
C PRO A 150 20.94 -5.61 27.98
N HIS A 151 20.61 -4.52 28.68
CA HIS A 151 20.99 -4.34 30.08
C HIS A 151 20.35 -5.40 30.99
N LEU A 152 19.08 -5.75 30.72
CA LEU A 152 18.37 -6.75 31.51
C LEU A 152 18.95 -8.15 31.32
N ILE A 153 19.27 -8.52 30.07
CA ILE A 153 19.89 -9.80 29.74
C ILE A 153 21.28 -9.90 30.37
N TYR A 154 22.08 -8.84 30.27
CA TYR A 154 23.40 -8.78 30.91
C TYR A 154 23.30 -8.97 32.42
N SER A 155 22.40 -8.24 33.08
CA SER A 155 22.17 -8.36 34.53
C SER A 155 21.70 -9.76 34.93
N LYS A 156 20.81 -10.36 34.13
CA LYS A 156 20.34 -11.75 34.33
C LYS A 156 21.47 -12.77 34.14
N SER A 157 22.42 -12.52 33.24
CA SER A 157 23.54 -13.45 33.00
C SER A 157 24.49 -13.55 34.20
N MET A 158 24.54 -12.51 35.05
CA MET A 158 25.44 -12.44 36.20
C MET A 158 24.79 -12.91 37.52
N LEU A 159 23.46 -12.98 37.58
CA LEU A 159 22.71 -13.25 38.80
C LEU A 159 21.71 -14.38 38.60
N VAL A 160 21.60 -15.28 39.58
CA VAL A 160 20.48 -16.23 39.64
C VAL A 160 19.23 -15.47 40.07
N THR A 161 18.44 -15.01 39.10
CA THR A 161 17.25 -14.20 39.36
C THR A 161 16.00 -15.07 39.58
N PRO A 162 15.27 -14.92 40.70
CA PRO A 162 14.00 -15.60 40.92
C PRO A 162 12.93 -15.13 39.92
N SER A 163 12.00 -16.03 39.57
CA SER A 163 10.95 -15.79 38.55
C SER A 163 10.00 -14.63 38.89
N GLU A 164 9.83 -14.34 40.18
CA GLU A 164 8.98 -13.26 40.67
C GLU A 164 9.50 -11.87 40.25
N VAL A 165 10.83 -11.68 40.27
CA VAL A 165 11.48 -10.44 39.81
C VAL A 165 11.32 -10.26 38.31
N VAL A 166 11.39 -11.35 37.54
CA VAL A 166 11.16 -11.31 36.08
C VAL A 166 9.74 -10.87 35.77
N SER A 167 8.74 -11.35 36.53
CA SER A 167 7.33 -10.94 36.38
C SER A 167 7.11 -9.45 36.69
N SER A 168 7.75 -8.94 37.74
CA SER A 168 7.68 -7.52 38.11
C SER A 168 8.32 -6.60 37.06
N VAL A 169 9.52 -6.97 36.58
CA VAL A 169 10.26 -6.22 35.56
C VAL A 169 9.51 -6.21 34.23
N THR A 170 9.00 -7.36 33.79
CA THR A 170 8.21 -7.44 32.55
C THR A 170 6.96 -6.57 32.63
N THR A 171 6.25 -6.56 33.76
CA THR A 171 5.10 -5.66 33.95
C THR A 171 5.50 -4.19 33.84
N SER A 172 6.59 -3.80 34.49
CA SER A 172 7.13 -2.44 34.41
C SER A 172 7.54 -2.05 32.98
N LEU A 173 8.07 -3.00 32.21
CA LEU A 173 8.45 -2.82 30.82
C LEU A 173 7.23 -2.59 29.91
N PHE A 174 6.16 -3.36 30.12
CA PHE A 174 4.90 -3.20 29.38
C PHE A 174 4.22 -1.87 29.73
N ASP A 175 4.20 -1.50 31.01
CA ASP A 175 3.67 -0.22 31.48
C ASP A 175 4.44 0.97 30.88
N PHE A 176 5.76 0.83 30.71
CA PHE A 176 6.60 1.82 30.03
C PHE A 176 6.27 1.92 28.53
N ILE A 177 6.21 0.78 27.81
CA ILE A 177 5.90 0.74 26.37
C ILE A 177 4.53 1.35 26.06
N TRP A 178 3.55 1.12 26.93
CA TRP A 178 2.18 1.60 26.76
C TRP A 178 1.84 2.87 27.54
N CYS A 179 2.80 3.45 28.27
CA CYS A 179 2.59 4.64 29.11
C CYS A 179 1.39 4.47 30.07
N LYS A 180 1.31 3.33 30.77
CA LYS A 180 0.21 2.96 31.69
C LYS A 180 -1.18 2.86 31.03
N LYS A 181 -1.26 2.83 29.70
CA LYS A 181 -2.49 2.55 28.95
C LYS A 181 -2.69 1.04 28.86
N PRO A 182 -3.94 0.57 28.67
CA PRO A 182 -4.20 -0.86 28.51
C PRO A 182 -3.41 -1.45 27.35
N ASP A 183 -2.87 -2.65 27.59
CA ASP A 183 -2.07 -3.39 26.61
C ASP A 183 -2.89 -3.62 25.34
N LYS A 184 -2.38 -3.14 24.20
CA LYS A 184 -3.05 -3.33 22.90
C LYS A 184 -2.92 -4.78 22.38
N ILE A 185 -2.02 -5.56 22.96
CA ILE A 185 -1.74 -6.95 22.58
C ILE A 185 -1.73 -7.76 23.88
N LYS A 186 -2.42 -8.90 23.89
CA LYS A 186 -2.43 -9.80 25.05
C LYS A 186 -1.02 -10.32 25.30
N ARG A 187 -0.52 -10.18 26.54
CA ARG A 187 0.83 -10.64 26.95
C ARG A 187 1.08 -12.11 26.64
N GLN A 188 0.04 -12.95 26.70
CA GLN A 188 0.05 -14.39 26.41
C GLN A 188 0.37 -14.74 24.95
N VAL A 189 0.18 -13.80 24.01
CA VAL A 189 0.40 -14.05 22.57
C VAL A 189 1.86 -13.77 22.16
N MET A 190 2.65 -13.15 23.04
CA MET A 190 4.06 -12.82 22.76
C MET A 190 5.07 -13.87 23.25
N TYR A 191 4.64 -14.84 24.07
CA TYR A 191 5.48 -15.90 24.62
C TYR A 191 5.23 -17.23 23.94
#